data_AF-A0A0F9PQT0-F1
#
_entry.id   AF-A0A0F9PQT0-F1
#
_cell.length_a   1.000
_cell.length_b   1.000
_cell.length_c   1.000
_cell.angle_alpha   90.00
_cell.angle_beta   90.00
_cell.angle_gamma   90.00
#
_symmetry.space_group_name_H-M   'P 1'
#
loop_
_entity.id
_entity.type
_entity.pdbx_description
1 polymer ?
#
loop_
_entity_poly.entity_id
_entity_poly.type
_entity_poly.pdbx_seq_one_letter_code
_entity_poly.pdbx_strand_id
1 'polypeptide(L)'
;MTLKNYAVDKAIKVTYQTDGAKSGLVDVTIEIFDETGAKDPVDFPDIVMTEILTSGRYEGTFTPDAQGEWIIMISYGTGKGKLVKQYSVGGFNLDDVGQIANAIGIQTSGIDSPAMIG
;
A
#
# COMPACT_ATOMS: atom_id res chain seq x y z
N MET A 1 15.15 10.87 -2.36
CA MET A 1 14.34 10.05 -1.43
C MET A 1 13.10 9.61 -2.19
N THR A 2 12.97 8.34 -2.51
CA THR A 2 11.82 7.79 -3.23
C THR A 2 10.63 7.74 -2.27
N LEU A 3 9.48 8.29 -2.70
CA LEU A 3 8.23 8.27 -1.94
C LEU A 3 7.88 6.85 -1.46
N LYS A 4 7.52 6.69 -0.18
CA LYS A 4 6.97 5.44 0.36
C LYS A 4 5.47 5.60 0.61
N ASN A 5 4.67 4.62 0.16
CA ASN A 5 3.22 4.76 0.04
C ASN A 5 2.44 4.09 1.18
N TYR A 6 3.05 3.19 1.97
CA TYR A 6 2.37 2.39 2.99
C TYR A 6 3.27 2.14 4.21
N ALA A 7 2.66 1.97 5.38
CA ALA A 7 3.35 1.67 6.64
C ALA A 7 3.39 0.15 6.92
N VAL A 8 4.45 -0.30 7.59
CA VAL A 8 4.55 -1.66 8.16
C VAL A 8 3.42 -1.89 9.17
N ASP A 9 2.94 -3.13 9.29
CA ASP A 9 1.87 -3.57 10.18
C ASP A 9 0.52 -2.88 9.94
N LYS A 10 0.35 -2.24 8.78
CA LYS A 10 -0.92 -1.63 8.36
C LYS A 10 -1.50 -2.34 7.15
N ALA A 11 -2.76 -2.69 7.26
CA ALA A 11 -3.51 -3.31 6.18
C ALA A 11 -3.53 -2.43 4.92
N ILE A 12 -3.07 -2.98 3.81
CA ILE A 12 -3.12 -2.40 2.48
C ILE A 12 -4.34 -2.97 1.76
N LYS A 13 -5.31 -2.11 1.45
CA LYS A 13 -6.45 -2.46 0.61
C LYS A 13 -6.07 -2.37 -0.86
N VAL A 14 -6.20 -3.49 -1.56
CA VAL A 14 -5.99 -3.60 -3.01
C VAL A 14 -7.35 -3.67 -3.70
N THR A 15 -7.53 -2.88 -4.75
CA THR A 15 -8.72 -2.99 -5.62
C THR A 15 -8.32 -3.26 -7.06
N TYR A 16 -9.04 -4.16 -7.70
CA TYR A 16 -8.84 -4.55 -9.09
C TYR A 16 -10.13 -4.32 -9.88
N GLN A 17 -10.02 -3.73 -11.07
CA GLN A 17 -11.14 -3.58 -12.00
C GLN A 17 -10.87 -4.50 -13.18
N THR A 18 -11.81 -5.41 -13.45
CA THR A 18 -11.74 -6.28 -14.63
C THR A 18 -11.96 -5.49 -15.91
N ASP A 19 -11.39 -5.99 -17.01
CA ASP A 19 -11.62 -5.46 -18.35
C ASP A 19 -13.12 -5.53 -18.68
N GLY A 20 -13.68 -4.40 -19.11
CA GLY A 20 -15.11 -4.30 -19.45
C GLY A 20 -16.06 -4.50 -18.27
N ALA A 21 -15.57 -4.42 -17.02
CA ALA A 21 -16.37 -4.61 -15.81
C ALA A 21 -17.08 -5.97 -15.73
N LYS A 22 -16.36 -7.02 -16.14
CA LYS A 22 -16.85 -8.40 -16.05
C LYS A 22 -17.03 -8.84 -14.60
N SER A 23 -18.27 -9.12 -14.23
CA SER A 23 -18.68 -9.59 -12.91
C SER A 23 -18.75 -11.12 -12.80
N GLY A 24 -18.85 -11.62 -11.57
CA GLY A 24 -19.08 -13.03 -11.26
C GLY A 24 -17.87 -13.94 -11.50
N LEU A 25 -16.65 -13.42 -11.50
CA LEU A 25 -15.43 -14.23 -11.57
C LEU A 25 -15.17 -14.89 -10.22
N VAL A 26 -14.92 -16.20 -10.22
CA VAL A 26 -14.83 -17.01 -8.98
C VAL A 26 -13.39 -17.24 -8.48
N ASP A 27 -12.36 -16.79 -9.20
CA ASP A 27 -10.95 -17.03 -8.87
C ASP A 27 -10.08 -15.80 -9.19
N VAL A 28 -10.47 -14.63 -8.69
CA VAL A 28 -9.61 -13.44 -8.76
C VAL A 28 -8.67 -13.47 -7.57
N THR A 29 -7.37 -13.69 -7.78
CA THR A 29 -6.40 -13.92 -6.72
C THR A 29 -5.29 -12.87 -6.72
N ILE A 30 -4.83 -12.48 -5.53
CA ILE A 30 -3.63 -11.68 -5.30
C ILE A 30 -2.53 -12.61 -4.82
N GLU A 31 -1.45 -12.67 -5.57
CA GLU A 31 -0.19 -13.26 -5.14
C GLU A 31 0.70 -12.15 -4.60
N ILE A 32 1.14 -12.28 -3.35
CA ILE A 32 2.04 -11.32 -2.69
C ILE A 32 3.47 -11.87 -2.73
N PHE A 33 4.43 -11.03 -3.06
CA PHE A 33 5.86 -11.27 -2.93
C PHE A 33 6.43 -10.23 -1.97
N ASP A 34 7.24 -10.72 -1.04
CA ASP A 34 7.86 -9.92 0.02
C ASP A 34 8.89 -8.91 -0.53
N GLU A 35 9.53 -8.15 0.37
CA GLU A 35 10.54 -7.16 0.01
C GLU A 35 11.82 -7.74 -0.60
N THR A 36 12.02 -9.06 -0.47
CA THR A 36 13.13 -9.80 -1.11
C THR A 36 12.76 -10.26 -2.51
N GLY A 37 11.50 -10.12 -2.90
CA GLY A 37 10.94 -10.62 -4.16
C GLY A 37 10.59 -12.11 -4.11
N ALA A 38 10.52 -12.71 -2.92
CA ALA A 38 10.20 -14.12 -2.74
C ALA A 38 8.72 -14.31 -2.39
N LYS A 39 8.21 -15.53 -2.65
CA LYS A 39 6.91 -15.97 -2.15
C LYS A 39 7.08 -16.52 -0.75
N ASP A 40 6.28 -16.00 0.17
CA ASP A 40 6.08 -16.59 1.48
C ASP A 40 4.59 -16.95 1.63
N PRO A 41 4.18 -18.19 1.29
CA PRO A 41 2.79 -18.61 1.40
C PRO A 41 2.36 -18.88 2.86
N VAL A 42 3.29 -18.87 3.82
CA VAL A 42 2.97 -19.09 5.24
C VAL A 42 2.48 -17.78 5.84
N ASP A 43 3.24 -16.70 5.65
CA ASP A 43 2.92 -15.39 6.21
C ASP A 43 2.09 -14.52 5.24
N PHE A 44 2.26 -14.72 3.93
CA PHE A 44 1.55 -14.01 2.86
C PHE A 44 0.89 -14.97 1.84
N PRO A 45 -0.12 -15.75 2.27
CA PRO A 45 -0.85 -16.64 1.37
C PRO A 45 -1.57 -15.85 0.26
N ASP A 46 -1.87 -16.54 -0.84
CA ASP A 46 -2.68 -15.95 -1.92
C ASP A 46 -4.07 -15.55 -1.41
N ILE A 47 -4.51 -14.36 -1.79
CA ILE A 47 -5.79 -13.81 -1.34
C ILE A 47 -6.80 -13.90 -2.46
N VAL A 48 -7.90 -14.62 -2.22
CA VAL A 48 -9.07 -14.58 -3.10
C VAL A 48 -9.81 -13.26 -2.89
N MET A 49 -9.88 -12.43 -3.93
CA MET A 49 -10.54 -11.14 -3.90
C MET A 49 -12.06 -11.31 -3.94
N THR A 50 -12.77 -10.44 -3.24
CA THR A 50 -14.24 -10.41 -3.21
C THR A 50 -14.76 -9.34 -4.17
N GLU A 51 -15.75 -9.69 -4.98
CA GLU A 51 -16.40 -8.72 -5.87
C GLU A 51 -17.28 -7.74 -5.08
N ILE A 52 -17.16 -6.45 -5.39
CA ILE A 52 -17.96 -5.39 -4.82
C ILE A 52 -19.25 -5.25 -5.63
N LEU A 53 -20.40 -5.54 -5.03
CA LEU A 53 -21.74 -5.24 -5.56
C LEU A 53 -21.98 -5.70 -7.02
N THR A 54 -21.37 -6.81 -7.45
CA THR A 54 -21.49 -7.33 -8.84
C THR A 54 -21.06 -6.31 -9.92
N SER A 55 -20.05 -5.50 -9.62
CA SER A 55 -19.61 -4.37 -10.47
C SER A 55 -18.42 -4.68 -11.39
N GLY A 56 -17.86 -5.88 -11.34
CA GLY A 56 -16.58 -6.22 -11.95
C GLY A 56 -15.37 -5.62 -11.24
N ARG A 57 -15.58 -4.96 -10.08
CA ARG A 57 -14.54 -4.47 -9.18
C ARG A 57 -14.37 -5.45 -8.03
N TYR A 58 -13.12 -5.80 -7.73
CA TYR A 58 -12.76 -6.77 -6.69
C TYR A 58 -11.88 -6.09 -5.64
N GLU A 59 -11.96 -6.54 -4.40
CA GLU A 59 -11.10 -6.09 -3.29
C GLU A 59 -10.45 -7.23 -2.52
N GLY A 60 -9.25 -6.98 -2.03
CA GLY A 60 -8.49 -7.84 -1.12
C GLY A 60 -7.59 -7.00 -0.23
N THR A 61 -7.12 -7.58 0.87
CA THR A 61 -6.35 -6.85 1.88
C THR A 61 -5.23 -7.71 2.43
N PHE A 62 -4.03 -7.16 2.54
CA PHE A 62 -2.88 -7.82 3.18
C PHE A 62 -2.13 -6.82 4.07
N THR A 63 -1.30 -7.31 4.99
CA THR A 63 -0.57 -6.46 5.95
C THR A 63 0.91 -6.79 5.88
N PRO A 64 1.77 -5.94 5.29
CA PRO A 64 3.21 -6.18 5.26
C PRO A 64 3.83 -6.09 6.66
N ASP A 65 4.81 -6.94 6.95
CA ASP A 65 5.53 -7.03 8.22
C ASP A 65 6.95 -6.43 8.18
N ALA A 66 7.44 -6.14 6.97
CA ALA A 66 8.77 -5.61 6.75
C ALA A 66 8.78 -4.38 5.83
N GLN A 67 9.82 -3.56 6.00
CA GLN A 67 10.06 -2.40 5.14
C GLN A 67 10.75 -2.82 3.84
N GLY A 68 10.31 -2.27 2.72
CA GLY A 68 10.96 -2.49 1.43
C GLY A 68 10.00 -2.41 0.26
N GLU A 69 10.41 -2.95 -0.88
CA GLU A 69 9.60 -2.95 -2.11
C GLU A 69 8.86 -4.27 -2.25
N TRP A 70 7.56 -4.23 -2.02
CA TRP A 70 6.67 -5.39 -2.15
C TRP A 70 6.09 -5.47 -3.55
N ILE A 71 5.82 -6.68 -4.03
CA ILE A 71 5.21 -6.90 -5.34
C ILE A 71 3.90 -7.65 -5.12
N ILE A 72 2.83 -7.19 -5.78
CA ILE A 72 1.62 -7.99 -5.91
C ILE A 72 1.41 -8.34 -7.38
N MET A 73 0.89 -9.54 -7.61
CA MET A 73 0.40 -9.99 -8.89
C MET A 73 -1.08 -10.34 -8.74
N ILE A 74 -1.94 -9.73 -9.56
CA ILE A 74 -3.35 -10.07 -9.61
C ILE A 74 -3.59 -10.92 -10.84
N SER A 75 -4.27 -12.04 -10.68
CA SER A 75 -4.68 -12.95 -11.75
C SER A 75 -6.16 -13.32 -11.63
N TYR A 76 -6.80 -13.63 -12.76
CA TYR A 76 -8.17 -14.13 -12.76
C TYR A 76 -8.29 -15.35 -13.68
N GLY A 77 -8.70 -16.48 -13.10
CA GLY A 77 -8.65 -17.77 -13.78
C GLY A 77 -7.21 -18.24 -14.08
N THR A 78 -7.04 -19.50 -14.46
CA THR A 78 -5.72 -20.12 -14.63
C THR A 78 -4.88 -19.39 -15.70
N GLY A 79 -3.96 -18.52 -15.25
CA GLY A 79 -2.86 -17.97 -16.03
C GLY A 79 -3.19 -16.82 -16.99
N LYS A 80 -4.37 -16.18 -16.92
CA LYS A 80 -4.71 -15.03 -17.78
C LYS A 80 -4.94 -13.75 -16.97
N GLY A 81 -4.39 -12.64 -17.48
CA GLY A 81 -4.47 -11.30 -16.89
C GLY A 81 -3.53 -11.13 -15.71
N LYS A 82 -2.25 -10.80 -15.95
CA LYS A 82 -1.29 -10.49 -14.89
C LYS A 82 -1.16 -8.99 -14.74
N LEU A 83 -1.82 -8.42 -13.72
CA LEU A 83 -1.47 -7.06 -13.29
C LEU A 83 -0.37 -7.20 -12.23
N VAL A 84 0.82 -6.71 -12.55
CA VAL A 84 1.94 -6.64 -11.60
C VAL A 84 2.07 -5.21 -11.12
N LYS A 85 2.11 -5.01 -9.80
CA LYS A 85 2.32 -3.68 -9.22
C LYS A 85 3.26 -3.74 -8.03
N GLN A 86 4.16 -2.78 -7.96
CA GLN A 86 5.14 -2.64 -6.88
C GLN A 86 4.69 -1.56 -5.89
N TYR A 87 4.94 -1.80 -4.60
CA TYR A 87 4.54 -0.97 -3.49
C TYR A 87 5.70 -0.79 -2.52
N SER A 88 6.04 0.46 -2.20
CA SER A 88 7.08 0.77 -1.22
C SER A 88 6.49 0.90 0.17
N VAL A 89 6.95 0.06 1.10
CA VAL A 89 6.57 0.02 2.51
C VAL A 89 7.69 0.62 3.37
N GLY A 90 7.32 1.49 4.32
CA GLY A 90 8.25 2.20 5.20
C GLY A 90 7.78 2.26 6.65
N GLY A 91 8.63 2.81 7.52
CA GLY A 91 8.30 2.99 8.94
C GLY A 91 7.34 4.15 9.26
N PHE A 92 6.95 4.94 8.26
CA PHE A 92 6.05 6.09 8.41
C PHE A 92 5.08 6.15 7.23
N ASN A 93 3.81 6.44 7.50
CA ASN A 93 2.84 6.74 6.46
C ASN A 93 2.98 8.22 6.04
N LEU A 94 2.60 8.57 4.81
CA LEU A 94 2.75 9.95 4.28
C LEU A 94 1.93 10.97 5.10
N ASP A 95 0.83 10.53 5.70
CA ASP A 95 0.02 11.31 6.64
C ASP A 95 0.76 11.65 7.95
N ASP A 96 1.70 10.79 8.38
CA ASP A 96 2.47 11.00 9.61
C ASP A 96 3.60 12.02 9.39
N VAL A 97 4.20 12.05 8.20
CA VAL A 97 5.24 13.03 7.84
C VAL A 97 4.67 14.46 7.78
N GLY A 98 3.43 14.60 7.29
CA GLY A 98 2.71 15.88 7.30
C GLY A 98 2.45 16.42 8.71
N GLN A 99 2.17 15.54 9.69
CA GLN A 99 2.03 15.95 11.09
C GLN A 99 3.36 16.34 11.74
N ILE A 100 4.46 15.62 11.46
CA ILE A 100 5.79 15.92 12.03
C ILE A 100 6.32 17.26 11.49
N ALA A 101 6.14 17.55 10.20
CA ALA A 101 6.54 18.84 9.62
C ALA A 101 5.77 20.02 10.24
N ASN A 102 4.48 19.84 10.54
CA ASN A 102 3.67 20.86 11.21
C ASN A 102 4.10 21.05 12.68
N ALA A 103 4.48 19.97 13.38
CA ALA A 103 4.99 20.06 14.75
C ALA A 103 6.35 20.75 14.84
N ILE A 104 7.26 20.51 13.87
CA ILE A 104 8.56 21.20 13.78
C ILE A 104 8.36 22.68 13.42
N GLY A 105 7.42 23.00 12.51
CA GLY A 105 7.06 24.37 12.16
C GLY A 105 6.56 25.18 13.37
N ILE A 106 5.73 24.56 14.22
CA ILE A 106 5.25 25.14 15.48
C ILE A 106 6.40 25.36 16.47
N GLN A 107 7.38 24.46 16.56
CA GLN A 107 8.55 24.65 17.44
C GLN A 107 9.50 25.75 16.95
N THR A 108 9.61 25.98 15.64
CA THR A 108 10.49 27.03 15.08
C THR A 108 9.90 28.44 15.09
N SER A 109 8.57 28.60 15.25
CA SER A 109 7.93 29.92 15.35
C SER A 109 8.10 30.63 16.70
N GLY A 110 8.89 30.06 17.62
CA GLY A 110 9.07 30.57 18.99
C GLY A 110 10.46 31.12 19.33
N ILE A 111 11.31 31.48 18.37
CA ILE A 111 12.56 32.20 18.66
C ILE A 111 12.34 33.69 18.44
N ASP A 112 11.72 34.34 19.41
CA ASP A 112 11.63 35.80 19.48
C ASP A 112 12.99 36.33 19.96
N SER A 113 13.79 36.89 19.04
CA SER A 113 15.05 37.54 19.40
C SER A 113 14.74 38.98 19.80
N PRO A 114 15.02 39.42 21.05
CA PRO A 114 14.79 40.82 21.40
C PRO A 114 15.71 41.72 20.56
N ALA A 115 15.12 42.77 19.97
CA ALA A 115 15.85 43.77 19.21
C ALA A 115 16.94 44.41 20.09
N MET A 116 18.19 44.36 19.64
CA MET A 116 19.25 45.17 20.25
C MET A 116 19.03 46.63 19.85
N ILE A 117 18.60 47.45 20.80
CA ILE A 117 18.56 48.90 20.67
C ILE A 117 20.01 49.38 20.81
N GLY A 118 20.54 49.99 19.75
CA GLY A 118 21.86 50.65 19.72
C GLY A 118 21.80 51.87 18.82
#